data_AF-W4SHM6-F1
#
_entry.id   AF-W4SHM6-F1
#
_cell.length_a   1.000
_cell.length_b   1.000
_cell.length_c   1.000
_cell.angle_alpha   90.00
_cell.angle_beta   90.00
_cell.angle_gamma   90.00
#
_symmetry.space_group_name_H-M   'P 1'
#
loop_
_entity.id
_entity.type
_entity.pdbx_description
1 polymer ?
#
loop_
_entity_poly.entity_id
_entity_poly.type
_entity_poly.pdbx_seq_one_letter_code
_entity_poly.pdbx_strand_id
1 'polypeptide(L)' 'DGTVNSATTLADGALRIDYDYTPVPPLENLQLYQKITTSYLADFAERVNA' A
#
# COMPACT_ATOMS: atom_id res chain seq x y z
N ASP A 1 31.45 -5.25 3.57
CA ASP A 1 32.11 -5.27 4.89
C ASP A 1 31.94 -6.67 5.47
N GLY A 2 33.05 -7.40 5.66
CA GLY A 2 33.02 -8.79 6.14
C GLY A 2 33.03 -8.91 7.67
N THR A 3 32.96 -7.80 8.39
CA THR A 3 33.09 -7.75 9.86
C THR A 3 31.75 -7.87 10.60
N VAL A 4 30.64 -7.66 9.89
CA VAL A 4 29.28 -7.56 10.46
C VAL A 4 28.77 -8.89 11.04
N ASN A 5 29.24 -10.03 10.50
CA ASN A 5 28.88 -11.37 10.96
C ASN A 5 30.13 -12.24 11.11
N SER A 6 30.93 -11.96 12.15
CA SER A 6 32.08 -12.78 12.51
C SER A 6 31.66 -14.15 13.08
N ALA A 7 32.56 -15.13 13.07
CA ALA A 7 32.28 -16.47 13.60
C ALA A 7 31.87 -16.45 15.08
N THR A 8 32.49 -15.57 15.88
CA THR A 8 32.17 -15.39 17.30
C THR A 8 30.75 -14.86 17.49
N THR A 9 30.38 -13.80 16.77
CA THR A 9 29.04 -13.20 16.86
C THR A 9 27.93 -14.15 16.43
N LEU A 10 28.21 -15.01 15.43
CA LEU A 10 27.26 -16.04 14.98
C LEU A 10 27.12 -17.17 16.00
N ALA A 11 28.21 -17.57 16.66
CA ALA A 11 28.18 -18.57 17.75
C ALA A 11 27.39 -18.06 18.96
N ASP A 12 27.45 -16.76 19.24
CA ASP A 12 26.65 -16.09 20.28
C ASP A 12 25.19 -15.85 19.86
N GLY A 13 24.79 -16.28 18.65
CA GLY A 13 23.42 -16.21 18.15
C GLY A 13 23.01 -14.85 17.57
N ALA A 14 23.93 -13.93 17.34
CA ALA A 14 23.66 -12.62 16.75
C ALA A 14 23.91 -12.65 15.23
N LEU A 15 22.87 -12.42 14.44
CA LEU A 15 22.93 -12.31 12.99
C LEU A 15 22.38 -10.95 12.55
N ARG A 16 23.19 -10.18 11.83
CA ARG A 16 22.84 -8.88 11.30
C ARG A 16 22.63 -8.98 9.79
N ILE A 17 21.42 -8.69 9.34
CA ILE A 17 21.04 -8.63 7.92
C ILE A 17 20.57 -7.21 7.65
N ASP A 18 21.36 -6.47 6.88
CA ASP A 18 20.91 -5.18 6.36
C ASP A 18 20.14 -5.46 5.06
N TYR A 19 18.87 -5.07 5.05
CA TYR A 19 17.98 -5.18 3.91
C TYR A 19 17.46 -3.79 3.55
N ASP A 20 17.80 -3.34 2.35
CA ASP A 20 17.30 -2.08 1.82
C ASP A 20 15.83 -2.25 1.41
N TYR A 21 14.93 -1.82 2.29
CA TYR A 21 13.50 -1.80 2.03
C TYR A 21 13.12 -0.49 1.34
N THR A 22 12.57 -0.60 0.13
CA THR A 22 11.88 0.53 -0.51
C THR A 22 10.42 0.53 -0.03
N PRO A 23 9.97 1.52 0.76
CA PRO A 23 8.58 1.60 1.16
C PRO A 23 7.68 1.73 -0.06
N VAL A 24 6.56 1.00 -0.03
CA VAL A 24 5.52 1.12 -1.06
C VAL A 24 5.07 2.59 -1.11
N PRO A 25 5.00 3.21 -2.29
CA PRO A 25 4.56 4.60 -2.40
C PRO A 25 3.16 4.74 -1.80
N PRO A 26 2.97 5.62 -0.80
CA PRO A 26 1.66 5.84 -0.20
C PRO A 26 0.72 6.51 -1.22
N LEU A 27 -0.58 6.33 -1.05
CA LEU A 27 -1.61 7.04 -1.82
C LEU A 27 -1.65 8.52 -1.38
N GLU A 28 -0.64 9.29 -1.76
CA GLU A 28 -0.43 10.69 -1.34
C GLU A 28 -1.41 11.67 -1.97
N ASN A 29 -1.98 11.34 -3.13
CA ASN A 29 -2.88 12.24 -3.84
C ASN A 29 -4.10 11.51 -4.41
N LEU A 30 -4.96 11.04 -3.53
CA LEU A 30 -6.31 10.59 -3.90
C LEU A 30 -7.21 11.81 -4.11
N GLN A 31 -7.55 12.10 -5.35
CA GLN A 31 -8.47 13.18 -5.71
C GLN A 31 -9.83 12.61 -6.10
N LEU A 32 -10.90 13.21 -5.57
CA LEU A 32 -12.26 12.87 -5.94
C LEU A 32 -12.61 13.53 -7.29
N TYR A 33 -12.72 12.72 -8.34
CA TYR A 33 -13.27 13.17 -9.62
C TYR A 33 -14.77 12.87 -9.66
N GLN A 34 -15.58 13.89 -9.35
CA GLN A 34 -17.03 13.77 -9.40
C GLN A 34 -17.55 14.27 -10.76
N LYS A 35 -18.17 13.39 -11.54
CA LYS A 35 -18.89 13.74 -12.76
C LYS A 35 -20.39 13.68 -12.48
N ILE A 36 -21.07 14.82 -12.57
CA ILE A 36 -22.53 14.87 -12.44
C ILE A 36 -23.12 14.42 -13.78
N THR A 37 -23.91 13.35 -13.77
CA THR A 37 -24.60 12.83 -14.96
C THR A 37 -26.07 12.58 -14.67
N THR A 38 -26.89 12.60 -15.72
CA THR A 38 -28.30 12.22 -15.68
C THR A 38 -28.50 10.71 -15.84
N SER A 39 -27.45 9.90 -15.76
CA SER A 39 -27.48 8.45 -16.02
C SER A 39 -28.49 7.71 -15.14
N TYR A 40 -28.78 8.23 -13.95
CA TYR A 40 -29.75 7.66 -13.03
C TYR A 40 -31.08 8.41 -13.00
N LEU A 41 -31.20 9.51 -13.74
CA LEU A 41 -32.45 10.27 -13.83
C LEU A 41 -33.47 9.57 -14.74
N ALA A 42 -33.00 8.89 -15.78
CA ALA A 42 -33.87 8.20 -16.75
C ALA A 42 -34.69 7.07 -16.10
N ASP A 43 -34.06 6.26 -15.24
CA ASP A 43 -34.69 5.09 -14.60
C ASP A 43 -35.08 5.37 -13.14
N PHE A 44 -35.12 6.65 -12.75
CA PHE A 44 -35.35 7.05 -11.35
C PHE A 44 -36.67 6.48 -10.81
N ALA A 45 -37.74 6.53 -11.61
CA ALA A 45 -39.06 6.04 -11.22
C ALA A 45 -39.09 4.51 -11.02
N GLU A 46 -38.35 3.74 -11.80
CA GLU A 46 -38.25 2.29 -11.63
C GLU A 46 -37.46 1.91 -10.38
N ARG A 47 -36.39 2.67 -10.05
CA ARG A 47 -35.56 2.44 -8.86
C ARG A 47 -36.24 2.78 -7.54
N VAL A 48 -37.20 3.70 -7.55
CA VAL A 48 -37.95 4.12 -6.35
C VAL A 48 -39.04 3.10 -5.97
N ASN A 49 -39.50 2.30 -6.92
CA ASN A 49 -40.60 1.34 -6.72
C ASN A 49 -40.14 -0.10 -6.43
N ALA A 50 -38.83 -0.34 -6.28
CA ALA A 50 -38.23 -1.66 -6.02
C ALA A 50 -38.00 -1.93 -4.52
#